data_AF-A0A6S6VU64-F1
#
_entry.id   AF-A0A6S6VU64-F1
#
_cell.length_a   1.000
_cell.length_b   1.000
_cell.length_c   1.000
_cell.angle_alpha   90.00
_cell.angle_beta   90.00
_cell.angle_gamma   90.00
#
_symmetry.space_group_name_H-M   'P 1'
#
loop_
_entity.id
_entity.type
_entity.pdbx_description
1 polymer ?
#
loop_
_entity_poly.entity_id
_entity_poly.type
_entity_poly.pdbx_seq_one_letter_code
_entity_poly.pdbx_strand_id
1 'polypeptide(L)'
;MSTSASGSLFIITCNEPKPELDLSHHFNLSTNTTSVIKTPGGRTEGTVASIYQVDQANRIAVIIVVQHTGCPHTPGPSTVQENICADIRKLRTDRYVRKEIVILGYVLDTQTRALSEVKYNPVYPLLWHSADAGLRR
;
A
#
# COMPACT_ATOMS: atom_id res chain seq x y z
N MET A 1 -14.36 -23.26 18.19
CA MET A 1 -12.96 -22.87 18.44
C MET A 1 -12.50 -22.02 17.27
N SER A 2 -12.47 -20.69 17.43
CA SER A 2 -12.02 -19.78 16.38
C SER A 2 -10.49 -19.70 16.46
N THR A 3 -9.79 -20.49 15.66
CA THR A 3 -8.34 -20.36 15.53
C THR A 3 -8.06 -19.06 14.77
N SER A 4 -7.69 -18.00 15.47
CA SER A 4 -7.09 -16.81 14.85
C SER A 4 -5.83 -17.27 14.13
N ALA A 5 -5.90 -17.41 12.81
CA ALA A 5 -4.72 -17.65 12.01
C ALA A 5 -3.84 -16.40 12.12
N SER A 6 -2.75 -16.50 12.87
CA SER A 6 -1.71 -15.47 12.99
C SER A 6 -1.03 -15.30 11.63
N GLY A 7 -1.63 -14.54 10.71
CA GLY A 7 -1.01 -14.26 9.42
C GLY A 7 0.03 -13.15 9.52
N SER A 8 1.04 -13.22 8.66
CA SER A 8 2.12 -12.23 8.61
C SER A 8 1.68 -10.94 7.91
N LEU A 9 2.34 -9.84 8.26
CA LEU A 9 2.17 -8.52 7.69
C LEU A 9 3.31 -8.26 6.69
N PHE A 10 2.98 -7.84 5.48
CA PHE A 10 3.96 -7.47 4.46
C PHE A 10 3.78 -6.01 4.06
N ILE A 11 4.78 -5.18 4.28
CA ILE A 11 4.71 -3.73 4.03
C ILE A 11 5.62 -3.37 2.85
N ILE A 12 5.07 -2.65 1.89
CA ILE A 12 5.81 -2.03 0.79
C ILE A 12 5.81 -0.52 1.05
N THR A 13 6.98 0.08 1.19
CA THR A 13 7.12 1.52 1.44
C THR A 13 8.25 2.13 0.60
N CYS A 14 8.38 3.46 0.62
CA CYS A 14 9.42 4.15 -0.13
C CYS A 14 10.82 3.89 0.43
N ASN A 15 11.82 3.83 -0.45
CA ASN A 15 13.24 3.68 -0.11
C ASN A 15 13.98 5.01 0.10
N GLU A 16 13.27 6.14 0.06
CA GLU A 16 13.87 7.43 0.39
C GLU A 16 14.40 7.41 1.83
N PRO A 17 15.61 7.94 2.11
CA PRO A 17 16.20 7.91 3.44
C PRO A 17 15.59 9.01 4.34
N LYS A 18 14.28 8.93 4.59
CA LYS A 18 13.54 9.83 5.49
C LYS A 18 13.16 9.11 6.79
N PRO A 19 13.42 9.69 7.96
CA PRO A 19 12.95 9.14 9.24
C PRO A 19 11.44 8.95 9.30
N GLU A 20 10.67 9.80 8.61
CA GLU A 20 9.21 9.73 8.50
C GLU A 20 8.73 8.41 7.87
N LEU A 21 9.57 7.76 7.06
CA LEU A 21 9.26 6.48 6.42
C LEU A 21 9.54 5.27 7.32
N ASP A 22 9.96 5.49 8.56
CA ASP A 22 9.89 4.46 9.59
C ASP A 22 8.44 4.30 10.08
N LEU A 23 7.83 3.20 9.66
CA LEU A 23 6.44 2.89 9.95
C LEU A 23 6.26 2.10 11.25
N SER A 24 7.33 1.90 12.03
CA SER A 24 7.31 1.22 13.33
C SER A 24 6.33 1.82 14.33
N HIS A 25 6.11 3.13 14.24
CA HIS A 25 5.14 3.85 15.06
C HIS A 25 3.69 3.70 14.60
N HIS A 26 3.46 3.31 13.35
CA HIS A 26 2.12 3.22 12.75
C HIS A 26 1.59 1.79 12.72
N PHE A 27 2.47 0.85 12.45
CA PHE A 27 2.16 -0.57 12.49
C PHE A 27 2.97 -1.15 13.63
N ASN A 28 2.33 -1.87 14.54
CA ASN A 28 3.02 -2.52 15.67
C ASN A 28 3.94 -3.63 15.15
N LEU A 29 5.10 -3.24 14.59
CA LEU A 29 6.06 -4.10 13.90
C LEU A 29 6.72 -5.03 14.91
N SER A 30 6.03 -6.11 15.27
CA SER A 30 6.67 -7.20 16.01
C SER A 30 7.59 -7.98 15.06
N THR A 31 8.77 -8.35 15.56
CA THR A 31 9.91 -8.82 14.76
C THR A 31 9.69 -10.14 14.04
N ASN A 32 8.68 -10.92 14.42
CA ASN A 32 8.57 -12.32 13.99
C ASN A 32 7.51 -12.54 12.90
N THR A 33 6.66 -11.55 12.63
CA THR A 33 5.55 -11.70 11.68
C THR A 33 5.45 -10.55 10.69
N THR A 34 6.44 -9.65 10.63
CA THR A 34 6.40 -8.50 9.73
C THR A 34 7.58 -8.49 8.79
N SER A 35 7.31 -8.30 7.50
CA SER A 35 8.33 -8.07 6.46
C SER A 35 8.13 -6.69 5.85
N VAL A 36 9.20 -5.91 5.74
CA VAL A 36 9.16 -4.58 5.12
C VAL A 36 10.11 -4.57 3.92
N ILE A 37 9.59 -4.25 2.74
CA ILE A 37 10.38 -3.99 1.55
C ILE A 37 10.29 -2.51 1.18
N LYS A 38 11.45 -1.93 0.85
CA LYS A 38 11.55 -0.54 0.43
C LYS A 38 11.81 -0.46 -1.06
N THR A 39 10.98 0.26 -1.80
CA THR A 39 11.07 0.43 -3.26
C THR A 39 11.04 1.91 -3.65
N PRO A 40 11.49 2.29 -4.85
CA PRO A 40 11.32 3.66 -5.36
C PRO A 40 9.85 4.08 -5.28
N GLY A 41 9.56 5.12 -4.50
CA GLY A 41 8.22 5.67 -4.31
C GLY A 41 7.21 4.76 -3.59
N GLY A 42 7.64 3.63 -3.03
CA GLY A 42 6.72 2.63 -2.47
C GLY A 42 5.88 1.92 -3.53
N ARG A 43 6.35 1.90 -4.78
CA ARG A 43 5.69 1.21 -5.90
C ARG A 43 5.83 -0.30 -5.78
N THR A 44 4.84 -1.02 -6.25
CA THR A 44 4.80 -2.50 -6.18
C THR A 44 5.42 -3.19 -7.40
N GLU A 45 6.10 -2.44 -8.27
CA GLU A 45 6.83 -3.02 -9.39
C GLU A 45 8.02 -3.85 -8.87
N GLY A 46 8.16 -5.07 -9.37
CA GLY A 46 9.22 -6.00 -8.96
C GLY A 46 9.02 -6.68 -7.60
N THR A 47 7.98 -6.33 -6.83
CA THR A 47 7.81 -6.88 -5.46
C THR A 47 7.12 -8.25 -5.42
N VAL A 48 6.47 -8.68 -6.51
CA VAL A 48 5.67 -9.91 -6.56
C VAL A 48 6.47 -11.16 -6.18
N ALA A 49 7.73 -11.24 -6.63
CA ALA A 49 8.60 -12.37 -6.28
C ALA A 49 8.87 -12.42 -4.77
N SER A 50 9.12 -11.28 -4.13
CA SER A 50 9.31 -11.18 -2.68
C SER A 50 8.03 -11.48 -1.90
N ILE A 51 6.87 -10.99 -2.37
CA ILE A 51 5.56 -11.33 -1.79
C ILE A 51 5.36 -12.85 -1.83
N TYR A 52 5.60 -13.47 -2.98
CA TYR A 52 5.47 -14.92 -3.14
C TYR A 52 6.41 -15.68 -2.19
N GLN A 53 7.70 -15.32 -2.17
CA GLN A 53 8.68 -15.97 -1.29
C GLN A 53 8.31 -15.86 0.19
N VAL A 54 7.92 -14.67 0.65
CA VAL A 54 7.51 -14.47 2.05
C VAL A 54 6.22 -15.21 2.36
N ASP A 55 5.24 -15.20 1.45
CA ASP A 55 3.96 -15.90 1.64
C ASP A 55 4.13 -17.42 1.73
N GLN A 56 5.08 -18.00 0.98
CA GLN A 56 5.42 -19.42 1.09
C GLN A 56 6.09 -19.77 2.42
N ALA A 57 6.92 -18.87 2.97
CA ALA A 57 7.63 -19.10 4.23
C ALA A 57 6.75 -18.85 5.46
N ASN A 58 5.96 -17.77 5.43
CA ASN A 58 5.05 -17.38 6.49
C ASN A 58 3.81 -16.71 5.88
N ARG A 59 2.69 -17.43 5.90
CA ARG A 59 1.45 -17.06 5.21
C ARG A 59 1.06 -15.62 5.51
N ILE A 60 1.07 -14.78 4.47
CA ILE A 60 0.70 -13.37 4.58
C ILE A 60 -0.81 -13.26 4.75
N ALA A 61 -1.25 -12.56 5.79
CA ALA A 61 -2.66 -12.16 5.91
C ALA A 61 -2.92 -10.80 5.27
N VAL A 62 -1.97 -9.87 5.42
CA VAL A 62 -2.16 -8.47 5.00
C VAL A 62 -0.93 -7.97 4.26
N ILE A 63 -1.15 -7.37 3.09
CA ILE A 63 -0.19 -6.51 2.40
C ILE A 63 -0.61 -5.06 2.62
N ILE A 64 0.34 -4.23 3.03
CA ILE A 64 0.15 -2.79 3.17
C ILE A 64 1.06 -2.09 2.17
N VAL A 65 0.47 -1.29 1.28
CA VAL A 65 1.19 -0.42 0.34
C VAL A 65 1.17 1.00 0.90
N VAL A 66 2.33 1.52 1.31
CA VAL A 66 2.50 2.88 1.79
C VAL A 66 3.29 3.69 0.78
N GLN A 67 2.69 4.78 0.30
CA GLN A 67 3.39 5.79 -0.48
C GLN A 67 3.24 7.13 0.22
N HIS A 68 4.07 8.12 -0.10
CA HIS A 68 4.10 9.37 0.66
C HIS A 68 4.00 10.62 -0.21
N THR A 69 3.52 11.70 0.39
CA THR A 69 3.48 13.03 -0.24
C THR A 69 4.89 13.56 -0.50
N GLY A 70 5.04 14.35 -1.57
CA GLY A 70 6.32 14.99 -1.92
C GLY A 70 7.43 14.01 -2.33
N CYS A 71 7.08 12.79 -2.76
CA CYS A 71 8.06 11.80 -3.20
C CYS A 71 8.67 12.19 -4.55
N PRO A 72 10.01 12.26 -4.68
CA PRO A 72 10.65 12.58 -5.96
C PRO A 72 10.46 11.46 -7.00
N HIS A 73 10.18 10.23 -6.57
CA HIS A 73 9.95 9.09 -7.47
C HIS A 73 8.53 9.06 -8.06
N THR A 74 7.58 9.82 -7.49
CA THR A 74 6.20 9.93 -7.97
C THR A 74 5.77 11.40 -8.04
N PRO A 75 6.34 12.18 -8.98
CA PRO A 75 6.06 13.60 -9.07
C PRO A 75 4.60 13.86 -9.49
N GLY A 76 3.84 14.55 -8.62
CA GLY A 76 2.48 15.04 -8.89
C GLY A 76 1.48 14.76 -7.75
N PRO A 77 0.71 15.74 -7.27
CA PRO A 77 -0.16 15.61 -6.08
C PRO A 77 -1.37 14.68 -6.29
N SER A 78 -1.93 14.61 -7.49
CA SER A 78 -3.02 13.68 -7.83
C SER A 78 -2.55 12.22 -7.93
N THR A 79 -1.24 11.97 -7.93
CA THR A 79 -0.68 10.68 -8.34
C THR A 79 -0.57 9.67 -7.20
N VAL A 80 -0.36 10.07 -5.95
CA VAL A 80 -0.02 9.09 -4.89
C VAL A 80 -1.18 8.12 -4.64
N GLN A 81 -2.40 8.64 -4.52
CA GLN A 81 -3.59 7.81 -4.36
C GLN A 81 -3.87 6.96 -5.61
N GLU A 82 -3.73 7.55 -6.80
CA GLU A 82 -3.91 6.84 -8.07
C GLU A 82 -2.88 5.70 -8.24
N ASN A 83 -1.63 5.95 -7.85
CA ASN A 83 -0.53 4.99 -7.85
C ASN A 83 -0.82 3.83 -6.90
N ILE A 84 -1.24 4.12 -5.67
CA ILE A 84 -1.67 3.11 -4.71
C ILE A 84 -2.81 2.27 -5.29
N CYS A 85 -3.84 2.91 -5.86
CA CYS A 85 -4.96 2.19 -6.49
C CYS A 85 -4.50 1.31 -7.66
N ALA A 86 -3.61 1.81 -8.52
CA ALA A 86 -3.05 1.06 -9.63
C ALA A 86 -2.22 -0.15 -9.16
N ASP A 87 -1.42 0.05 -8.12
CA ASP A 87 -0.57 -0.99 -7.53
C ASP A 87 -1.41 -2.07 -6.83
N ILE A 88 -2.42 -1.68 -6.04
CA ILE A 88 -3.38 -2.62 -5.43
C ILE A 88 -4.08 -3.42 -6.53
N ARG A 89 -4.52 -2.77 -7.61
CA ARG A 89 -5.16 -3.47 -8.75
C ARG A 89 -4.20 -4.49 -9.35
N LYS A 90 -2.95 -4.10 -9.63
CA LYS A 90 -1.92 -4.99 -10.19
C LYS A 90 -1.69 -6.20 -9.29
N LEU A 91 -1.48 -5.99 -7.99
CA LEU A 91 -1.31 -7.07 -7.02
C LEU A 91 -2.53 -7.99 -6.96
N ARG A 92 -3.76 -7.45 -6.97
CA ARG A 92 -4.98 -8.26 -6.97
C ARG A 92 -5.14 -9.10 -8.24
N THR A 93 -4.67 -8.62 -9.38
CA THR A 93 -4.73 -9.37 -10.65
C THR A 93 -3.59 -10.38 -10.81
N ASP A 94 -2.49 -10.24 -10.08
CA ASP A 94 -1.33 -11.11 -10.22
C ASP A 94 -1.65 -12.55 -9.77
N ARG A 95 -1.14 -13.54 -10.52
CA ARG A 95 -1.37 -14.96 -10.25
C ARG A 95 -0.57 -15.50 -9.06
N TYR A 96 0.52 -14.83 -8.70
CA TYR A 96 1.39 -15.23 -7.60
C TYR A 96 0.99 -14.59 -6.26
N VAL A 97 0.02 -13.67 -6.28
CA VAL A 97 -0.57 -13.10 -5.08
C VAL A 97 -1.89 -13.83 -4.79
N ARG A 98 -1.93 -14.52 -3.65
CA ARG A 98 -3.13 -15.24 -3.19
C ARG A 98 -4.32 -14.29 -3.04
N LYS A 99 -5.51 -14.75 -3.43
CA LYS A 99 -6.72 -13.90 -3.48
C LYS A 99 -7.31 -13.61 -2.10
N GLU A 100 -6.95 -14.41 -1.10
CA GLU A 100 -7.41 -14.22 0.28
C GLU A 100 -6.57 -13.20 1.06
N ILE A 101 -5.44 -12.74 0.51
CA ILE A 101 -4.62 -11.72 1.15
C ILE A 101 -5.37 -10.39 1.13
N VAL A 102 -5.51 -9.77 2.30
CA VAL A 102 -6.05 -8.42 2.41
C VAL A 102 -4.98 -7.44 1.91
N ILE A 103 -5.33 -6.56 0.98
CA ILE A 103 -4.42 -5.54 0.47
C ILE A 103 -5.00 -4.17 0.80
N LEU A 104 -4.26 -3.41 1.62
CA LEU A 104 -4.59 -2.06 2.05
C LEU A 104 -3.58 -1.06 1.49
N GLY A 105 -4.04 0.15 1.21
CA GLY A 105 -3.21 1.24 0.70
C GLY A 105 -3.26 2.45 1.61
N TYR A 106 -2.12 3.09 1.84
CA TYR A 106 -2.05 4.29 2.66
C TYR A 106 -1.18 5.36 2.02
N VAL A 107 -1.64 6.61 2.16
CA VAL A 107 -0.83 7.80 1.94
C VAL A 107 -0.25 8.24 3.28
N LEU A 108 1.07 8.33 3.35
CA LEU A 108 1.78 8.99 4.43
C LEU A 108 2.01 10.45 4.06
N ASP A 109 1.46 11.37 4.85
CA ASP A 109 1.88 12.76 4.77
C ASP A 109 3.19 12.95 5.53
N THR A 110 4.27 13.24 4.79
CA THR A 110 5.61 13.41 5.39
C THR A 110 5.75 14.67 6.25
N GLN A 111 4.87 15.66 6.11
CA GLN A 111 4.93 16.87 6.94
C GLN A 111 4.25 16.65 8.29
N THR A 112 3.08 16.00 8.29
CA THR A 112 2.26 15.79 9.49
C THR A 112 2.48 14.43 10.15
N ARG A 113 3.14 13.50 9.46
CA ARG A 113 3.25 12.07 9.81
C ARG A 113 1.89 11.38 9.93
N ALA A 114 0.86 11.96 9.32
CA ALA A 114 -0.47 11.36 9.30
C ALA A 114 -0.53 10.26 8.24
N LEU A 115 -1.11 9.13 8.61
CA LEU A 115 -1.37 8.01 7.71
C LEU A 115 -2.86 8.00 7.33
N SER A 116 -3.16 8.11 6.05
CA SER A 116 -4.53 8.15 5.52
C SER A 116 -4.79 6.94 4.62
N GLU A 117 -5.82 6.16 4.92
CA GLU A 117 -6.19 5.00 4.11
C GLU A 117 -6.77 5.43 2.76
N VAL A 118 -6.28 4.79 1.68
CA VAL A 118 -6.84 4.93 0.34
C VAL A 118 -8.04 4.02 0.20
N LYS A 119 -9.23 4.62 0.01
CA LYS A 119 -10.46 3.89 -0.31
C LYS A 119 -10.39 3.32 -1.71
N TYR A 120 -9.88 2.10 -1.84
CA TYR A 120 -9.89 1.35 -3.09
C TYR A 120 -11.28 0.73 -3.33
N ASN A 121 -11.97 1.16 -4.39
CA ASN A 121 -13.21 0.52 -4.84
C ASN A 121 -12.93 -0.33 -6.11
N PRO A 122 -13.04 -1.67 -6.05
CA PRO A 122 -12.81 -2.53 -7.21
C PRO A 122 -13.87 -2.41 -8.31
N VAL A 123 -15.04 -1.82 -8.04
CA VAL A 123 -16.18 -1.74 -8.97
C VAL A 123 -16.08 -0.56 -9.94
N TYR A 124 -15.35 0.51 -9.57
CA TYR A 124 -15.21 1.71 -10.39
C TYR A 124 -13.75 2.12 -10.51
N PRO A 125 -13.02 1.64 -11.53
CA PRO A 125 -11.72 2.20 -11.85
C PRO A 125 -11.95 3.59 -12.48
N LEU A 126 -11.74 4.64 -11.70
CA LEU A 126 -11.66 6.06 -12.12
C LEU A 126 -13.00 6.77 -12.47
N LEU A 127 -13.75 7.16 -11.43
CA LEU A 127 -14.74 8.26 -11.52
C LEU A 127 -14.65 9.13 -10.25
N TRP A 128 -13.51 9.77 -10.01
CA TRP A 128 -13.35 10.72 -8.90
C TRP A 128 -12.96 12.14 -9.32
N HIS A 129 -13.19 12.52 -10.59
CA HIS A 129 -13.19 13.93 -11.01
C HIS A 129 -14.37 14.20 -11.96
N SER A 130 -15.56 14.45 -11.40
CA SER A 130 -16.65 15.22 -12.05
C SER A 130 -17.73 15.57 -11.03
N ALA A 131 -17.35 16.34 -9.99
CA ALA A 131 -18.33 16.98 -9.10
C ALA A 131 -18.24 18.52 -9.09
N ASP A 132 -17.46 19.14 -9.99
CA ASP A 132 -17.34 20.60 -10.12
C ASP A 132 -17.62 21.10 -11.55
N ALA A 133 -18.58 20.51 -12.24
CA ALA A 133 -19.12 21.08 -13.47
C ALA A 133 -20.65 21.21 -13.37
N GLY A 134 -21.10 22.41 -13.02
CA GLY A 134 -22.47 22.85 -13.29
C GLY A 134 -23.33 23.13 -12.07
N LEU A 135 -23.04 24.23 -11.35
CA LEU A 135 -24.12 25.01 -10.74
C LEU A 135 -23.73 26.49 -10.61
N ARG A 136 -23.84 27.24 -11.72
CA ARG A 136 -24.26 28.65 -11.65
C ARG A 136 -25.31 28.89 -12.72
N ARG A 137 -26.38 29.50 -12.25
CA ARG A 137 -27.66 29.79 -12.92
C ARG A 137 -27.48 30.72 -14.11
#